data_AF-A0ABD1YLE9-F1
#
_entry.id   AF-A0ABD1YLE9-F1
#
_cell.length_a   1.000
_cell.length_b   1.000
_cell.length_c   1.000
_cell.angle_alpha   90.00
_cell.angle_beta   90.00
_cell.angle_gamma   90.00
#
_symmetry.space_group_name_H-M   'P 1'
#
loop_
_entity.id
_entity.type
_entity.pdbx_description
1 polymer ?
#
loop_
_entity_poly.entity_id
_entity_poly.type
_entity_poly.pdbx_seq_one_letter_code
_entity_poly.pdbx_strand_id
1 'polypeptide(L)'
;MPIPPDKPRQKTLILDLNGVLCKIERSAIALRQAKDLGWPVLGSRTTWVVPRSGLREFLEQVLELFYVIIWTSRTERNTELVLEALEFVGCLPPGVKSGQDMESKSLRQSGRCFQRRYSNFMTDFATLEFWKISTQDVLMIDDSPEKGMTNFPYSALYPPTFTPLVTSPDDDTYLNSKLLPWLKGWGKSVKVTQDYVQEWERKLLLNENCNKEPASPPTAHPPGPCTKSKNPPKHKQPRVARDDVF
;
A
#
# COMPACT_ATOMS: atom_id res chain seq x y z
N MET A 1 -22.00 -2.27 -15.60
CA MET A 1 -23.42 -1.97 -15.33
C MET A 1 -23.50 -0.55 -14.83
N PRO A 2 -24.45 0.28 -15.30
CA PRO A 2 -24.67 1.61 -14.75
C PRO A 2 -25.12 1.50 -13.28
N ILE A 3 -24.65 2.39 -12.43
CA ILE A 3 -25.05 2.46 -11.02
C ILE A 3 -26.52 2.94 -10.97
N PRO A 4 -27.42 2.25 -10.26
CA PRO A 4 -28.82 2.69 -10.12
C PRO A 4 -28.90 4.10 -9.52
N PRO A 5 -29.79 4.98 -10.01
CA PRO A 5 -29.85 6.39 -9.63
C PRO A 5 -30.20 6.65 -8.16
N ASP A 6 -30.82 5.68 -7.47
CA ASP A 6 -31.31 5.83 -6.10
C ASP A 6 -30.32 5.37 -5.03
N LYS A 7 -29.13 4.91 -5.41
CA LYS A 7 -28.09 4.55 -4.44
C LYS A 7 -27.22 5.76 -4.10
N PRO A 8 -26.90 6.00 -2.82
CA PRO A 8 -25.91 7.01 -2.45
C PRO A 8 -24.62 6.77 -3.24
N ARG A 9 -23.96 7.85 -3.66
CA ARG A 9 -22.74 7.84 -4.47
C ARG A 9 -21.69 6.96 -3.80
N GLN A 10 -21.54 5.73 -4.28
CA GLN A 10 -20.62 4.76 -3.70
C GLN A 10 -19.19 5.15 -4.12
N LYS A 11 -18.33 5.42 -3.14
CA LYS A 11 -16.92 5.76 -3.37
C LYS A 11 -16.13 4.54 -3.82
N THR A 12 -15.07 4.76 -4.58
CA THR A 12 -14.21 3.71 -5.14
C THR A 12 -12.88 3.64 -4.42
N LEU A 13 -12.54 2.45 -3.91
CA LEU A 13 -11.30 2.18 -3.21
C LEU A 13 -10.42 1.28 -4.06
N ILE A 14 -9.26 1.77 -4.47
CA ILE A 14 -8.23 0.99 -5.16
C ILE A 14 -7.22 0.51 -4.11
N LEU A 15 -6.96 -0.80 -4.06
CA LEU A 15 -6.04 -1.42 -3.11
C LEU A 15 -4.92 -2.15 -3.85
N ASP A 16 -3.67 -1.86 -3.49
CA ASP A 16 -2.56 -2.76 -3.85
C ASP A 16 -2.61 -4.06 -3.03
N LEU A 17 -2.07 -5.12 -3.60
CA LEU A 17 -1.92 -6.40 -2.91
C LEU A 17 -0.66 -6.44 -2.07
N ASN A 18 0.49 -6.25 -2.71
CA ASN A 18 1.78 -6.57 -2.10
C ASN A 18 2.33 -5.36 -1.36
N GLY A 19 2.53 -5.48 -0.05
CA GLY A 19 2.95 -4.39 0.82
C GLY A 19 1.79 -3.68 1.51
N VAL A 20 0.57 -3.79 1.00
CA VAL A 20 -0.64 -3.24 1.65
C VAL A 20 -1.47 -4.34 2.31
N LEU A 21 -2.03 -5.27 1.54
CA LEU A 21 -2.94 -6.31 2.03
C LEU A 21 -2.23 -7.61 2.43
N CYS A 22 -1.10 -7.89 1.79
CA CYS A 22 -0.31 -9.08 2.04
C CYS A 22 1.16 -8.83 1.71
N LYS A 23 2.03 -9.75 2.12
CA LYS A 23 3.40 -9.84 1.63
C LYS A 23 3.51 -11.05 0.72
N ILE A 24 3.93 -10.82 -0.52
CA ILE A 24 4.26 -11.89 -1.46
C ILE A 24 5.79 -12.00 -1.47
N GLU A 25 6.30 -13.15 -1.02
CA GLU A 25 7.73 -13.38 -0.90
C GLU A 25 8.18 -14.48 -1.86
N ARG A 26 9.42 -14.40 -2.35
CA ARG A 26 9.99 -15.40 -3.25
C ARG A 26 11.38 -15.80 -2.79
N SER A 27 11.46 -16.83 -1.96
CA SER A 27 12.75 -17.38 -1.51
C SER A 27 12.71 -18.90 -1.28
N ALA A 28 13.49 -19.66 -2.06
CA ALA A 28 13.56 -21.11 -1.87
C ALA A 28 14.04 -21.51 -0.47
N ILE A 29 14.84 -20.64 0.18
CA ILE A 29 15.42 -20.88 1.51
C ILE A 29 14.34 -20.76 2.60
N ALA A 30 13.46 -19.76 2.51
CA ALA A 30 12.42 -19.53 3.52
C ALA A 30 11.14 -20.36 3.30
N LEU A 31 11.10 -21.23 2.27
CA LEU A 31 9.96 -22.10 2.01
C LEU A 31 9.63 -23.04 3.18
N ARG A 32 10.64 -23.55 3.90
CA ARG A 32 10.41 -24.42 5.06
C ARG A 32 9.66 -23.66 6.16
N GLN A 33 10.15 -22.47 6.50
CA GLN A 33 9.51 -21.60 7.48
C GLN A 33 8.08 -21.24 7.08
N ALA A 34 7.85 -20.90 5.81
CA ALA A 34 6.51 -20.60 5.31
C ALA A 34 5.54 -21.79 5.50
N LYS A 35 6.00 -23.02 5.27
CA LYS A 35 5.18 -24.22 5.49
C LYS A 35 4.91 -24.48 6.96
N ASP A 36 5.92 -24.31 7.82
CA ASP A 36 5.77 -24.50 9.27
C ASP A 36 4.77 -23.49 9.87
N LEU A 37 4.69 -22.30 9.28
CA LEU A 37 3.74 -21.24 9.64
C LEU A 37 2.37 -21.38 8.94
N GLY A 38 2.18 -22.40 8.09
CA GLY A 38 0.93 -22.63 7.37
C GLY A 38 0.61 -21.60 6.29
N TRP A 39 1.61 -20.84 5.81
CA TRP A 39 1.39 -19.81 4.80
C TRP A 39 1.11 -20.41 3.42
N PRO A 40 0.13 -19.88 2.67
CA PRO A 40 -0.17 -20.35 1.32
C PRO A 40 1.03 -20.26 0.38
N VAL A 41 1.33 -21.37 -0.31
CA VAL A 41 2.39 -21.45 -1.31
C VAL A 41 1.78 -21.36 -2.71
N LEU A 42 2.24 -20.41 -3.51
CA LEU A 42 1.76 -20.17 -4.87
C LEU A 42 2.63 -20.88 -5.92
N GLY A 43 1.99 -21.45 -6.93
CA GLY A 43 2.64 -21.89 -8.17
C GLY A 43 3.89 -22.77 -7.97
N SER A 44 5.05 -22.26 -8.39
CA SER A 44 6.34 -22.99 -8.50
C SER A 44 7.00 -23.38 -7.16
N ARG A 45 6.24 -23.49 -6.07
CA ARG A 45 6.71 -23.86 -4.73
C ARG A 45 7.81 -22.97 -4.14
N THR A 46 8.04 -21.78 -4.67
CA THR A 46 9.05 -20.82 -4.18
C THR A 46 8.47 -19.47 -3.85
N THR A 47 7.16 -19.28 -4.08
CA THR A 47 6.42 -18.08 -3.75
C THR A 47 5.41 -18.42 -2.69
N TRP A 48 5.29 -17.60 -1.64
CA TRP A 48 4.22 -17.71 -0.66
C TRP A 48 3.65 -16.34 -0.35
N VAL A 49 2.47 -16.36 0.25
CA VAL A 49 1.72 -15.18 0.64
C VAL A 49 1.56 -15.18 2.15
N VAL A 50 1.87 -14.04 2.76
CA VAL A 50 1.55 -13.77 4.16
C VAL A 50 0.42 -12.76 4.17
N PRO A 51 -0.80 -13.12 4.61
CA PRO A 51 -1.87 -12.14 4.78
C PRO A 51 -1.46 -11.14 5.87
N ARG A 52 -1.81 -9.86 5.69
CA ARG A 52 -1.66 -8.88 6.77
C ARG A 52 -2.71 -9.14 7.86
N SER A 53 -2.37 -8.91 9.12
CA SER A 53 -3.26 -9.26 10.22
C SER A 53 -4.61 -8.53 10.15
N GLY A 54 -5.68 -9.30 10.43
CA GLY A 54 -7.08 -8.88 10.34
C GLY A 54 -7.55 -8.50 8.93
N LEU A 55 -6.92 -9.05 7.88
CA LEU A 55 -7.28 -8.81 6.49
C LEU A 55 -8.75 -9.16 6.19
N ARG A 56 -9.27 -10.27 6.74
CA ARG A 56 -10.65 -10.71 6.45
C ARG A 56 -11.66 -9.70 6.95
N GLU A 57 -11.58 -9.33 8.22
CA GLU A 57 -12.46 -8.34 8.87
C GLU A 57 -12.35 -6.98 8.17
N PHE A 58 -11.13 -6.59 7.79
CA PHE A 58 -10.90 -5.39 7.01
C PHE A 58 -11.67 -5.42 5.68
N LEU A 59 -11.54 -6.50 4.92
CA LEU A 59 -12.15 -6.66 3.59
C LEU A 59 -13.68 -6.67 3.64
N GLU A 60 -14.26 -7.43 4.58
CA GLU A 60 -15.72 -7.46 4.79
C GLU A 60 -16.26 -6.05 4.98
N GLN A 61 -15.60 -5.26 5.83
CA GLN A 61 -16.02 -3.91 6.15
C GLN A 61 -15.82 -2.92 4.98
N VAL A 62 -14.73 -3.01 4.22
CA VAL A 62 -14.53 -2.10 3.07
C VAL A 62 -15.44 -2.44 1.90
N LEU A 63 -15.79 -3.72 1.71
CA LEU A 63 -16.71 -4.16 0.64
C LEU A 63 -18.15 -3.72 0.89
N GLU A 64 -18.55 -3.56 2.15
CA GLU A 64 -19.83 -2.95 2.51
C GLU A 64 -19.89 -1.45 2.18
N LEU A 65 -18.75 -0.76 2.22
CA LEU A 65 -18.66 0.70 2.12
C LEU A 65 -18.31 1.19 0.72
N PHE A 66 -17.52 0.43 -0.02
CA PHE A 66 -16.85 0.89 -1.23
C PHE A 66 -17.05 -0.04 -2.41
N TYR A 67 -16.94 0.54 -3.59
CA TYR A 67 -16.60 -0.23 -4.79
C TYR A 67 -15.09 -0.48 -4.76
N VAL A 68 -14.68 -1.72 -4.47
CA VAL A 68 -13.26 -2.08 -4.31
C VAL A 68 -12.67 -2.57 -5.64
N ILE A 69 -11.48 -2.08 -5.98
CA ILE A 69 -10.66 -2.51 -7.10
C ILE A 69 -9.32 -2.98 -6.56
N ILE A 70 -8.89 -4.17 -6.98
CA ILE A 70 -7.52 -4.63 -6.73
C ILE A 70 -6.63 -4.18 -7.88
N TRP A 71 -5.60 -3.41 -7.57
CA TRP A 71 -4.65 -2.88 -8.54
C TRP A 71 -3.24 -3.30 -8.17
N THR A 72 -2.65 -4.17 -8.97
CA THR A 72 -1.32 -4.73 -8.67
C THR A 72 -0.46 -4.76 -9.91
N SER A 73 0.85 -4.65 -9.72
CA SER A 73 1.85 -4.81 -10.78
C SER A 73 2.04 -6.27 -11.22
N ARG A 74 1.37 -7.23 -10.55
CA ARG A 74 1.43 -8.66 -10.87
C ARG A 74 0.61 -8.97 -12.12
N THR A 75 1.05 -10.00 -12.86
CA THR A 75 0.27 -10.59 -13.95
C THR A 75 -1.03 -11.18 -13.40
N GLU A 76 -2.13 -11.11 -14.17
CA GLU A 76 -3.41 -11.78 -13.94
C GLU A 76 -3.31 -13.11 -13.19
N ARG A 77 -2.67 -14.10 -13.82
CA ARG A 77 -2.56 -15.45 -13.27
C ARG A 77 -1.97 -15.46 -11.86
N ASN A 78 -0.98 -14.63 -11.60
CA ASN A 78 -0.37 -14.53 -10.28
C ASN A 78 -1.29 -13.81 -9.31
N THR A 79 -1.99 -12.77 -9.76
CA THR A 79 -3.00 -12.07 -8.97
C THR A 79 -4.12 -13.01 -8.55
N GLU A 80 -4.65 -13.83 -9.46
CA GLU A 80 -5.69 -14.82 -9.15
C GLU A 80 -5.21 -15.84 -8.12
N LEU A 81 -4.00 -16.37 -8.27
CA LEU A 81 -3.42 -17.28 -7.29
C LEU A 81 -3.26 -16.64 -5.90
N VAL A 82 -2.86 -15.37 -5.84
CA VAL A 82 -2.79 -14.63 -4.57
C VAL A 82 -4.17 -14.44 -3.98
N LEU A 83 -5.15 -14.03 -4.77
CA LEU A 83 -6.52 -13.81 -4.30
C LEU A 83 -7.18 -15.12 -3.83
N GLU A 84 -6.94 -16.23 -4.51
CA GLU A 84 -7.36 -17.56 -4.08
C GLU A 84 -6.70 -17.94 -2.75
N ALA A 85 -5.39 -17.75 -2.62
CA ALA A 85 -4.64 -18.01 -1.40
C ALA A 85 -5.06 -17.14 -0.21
N LEU A 86 -5.52 -15.91 -0.46
CA LEU A 86 -6.08 -15.01 0.54
C LEU A 86 -7.56 -15.30 0.84
N GLU A 87 -8.13 -16.37 0.26
CA GLU A 87 -9.55 -16.73 0.34
C GLU A 87 -10.50 -15.60 -0.12
N PHE A 88 -9.98 -14.70 -0.96
CA PHE A 88 -10.68 -13.51 -1.44
C PHE A 88 -11.89 -13.89 -2.33
N VAL A 89 -11.83 -15.06 -2.98
CA VAL A 89 -12.83 -15.53 -3.96
C VAL A 89 -14.23 -15.74 -3.34
N GLY A 90 -14.32 -16.02 -2.03
CA GLY A 90 -15.59 -16.16 -1.32
C GLY A 90 -16.21 -14.84 -0.85
N CYS A 91 -15.40 -13.79 -0.71
CA CYS A 91 -15.82 -12.51 -0.15
C CYS A 91 -16.14 -11.46 -1.21
N LEU A 92 -15.85 -11.71 -2.49
CA LEU A 92 -16.10 -10.71 -3.53
C LEU A 92 -17.59 -10.66 -3.93
N PRO A 93 -18.31 -9.55 -3.69
CA PRO A 93 -19.59 -9.36 -4.35
C PRO A 93 -19.38 -9.35 -5.87
N PRO A 94 -20.42 -9.68 -6.68
CA PRO A 94 -20.35 -9.71 -8.15
C PRO A 94 -19.87 -8.41 -8.83
N GLY A 95 -19.65 -7.33 -8.06
CA GLY A 95 -19.17 -6.04 -8.50
C GLY A 95 -17.66 -5.82 -8.41
N VAL A 96 -16.87 -6.63 -7.68
CA VAL A 96 -15.42 -6.38 -7.60
C VAL A 96 -14.75 -6.81 -8.89
N LYS A 97 -14.07 -5.85 -9.53
CA LYS A 97 -13.29 -6.07 -10.74
C LYS A 97 -11.81 -5.95 -10.41
N SER A 98 -11.04 -7.00 -10.71
CA SER A 98 -9.61 -6.83 -10.91
C SER A 98 -9.39 -6.08 -12.23
N GLY A 99 -8.40 -5.18 -12.28
CA GLY A 99 -8.16 -4.40 -13.49
C GLY A 99 -7.38 -5.19 -14.55
N GLN A 100 -8.01 -5.56 -15.68
CA GLN A 100 -7.86 -4.95 -17.03
C GLN A 100 -8.34 -5.88 -18.20
N ASP A 101 -8.23 -5.42 -19.45
CA ASP A 101 -8.48 -6.02 -20.78
C ASP A 101 -9.78 -5.63 -21.47
N MET A 102 -9.64 -4.68 -22.40
CA MET A 102 -10.52 -4.53 -23.55
C MET A 102 -9.69 -4.87 -24.79
N GLU A 103 -9.82 -6.12 -25.26
CA GLU A 103 -9.88 -6.40 -26.69
C GLU A 103 -10.49 -7.77 -27.05
N SER A 104 -10.80 -8.65 -26.08
CA SER A 104 -11.54 -9.88 -26.38
C SER A 104 -13.06 -9.68 -26.24
N LYS A 105 -13.78 -9.74 -27.37
CA LYS A 105 -15.26 -9.75 -27.46
C LYS A 105 -15.93 -10.99 -26.83
N SER A 106 -15.27 -11.71 -25.93
CA SER A 106 -15.75 -13.01 -25.48
C SER A 106 -15.26 -13.29 -24.06
N LEU A 107 -15.96 -12.78 -23.05
CA LEU A 107 -15.98 -13.43 -21.73
C LEU A 107 -17.24 -13.02 -20.93
N ARG A 108 -18.40 -13.40 -21.46
CA ARG A 108 -19.63 -13.44 -20.67
C ARG A 108 -19.68 -14.77 -19.93
N GLN A 109 -19.08 -14.90 -18.74
CA GLN A 109 -19.63 -15.79 -17.69
C GLN A 109 -18.96 -15.80 -16.30
N SER A 110 -17.86 -15.11 -16.02
CA SER A 110 -17.23 -15.23 -14.68
C SER A 110 -16.76 -13.93 -13.99
N GLY A 111 -17.15 -12.75 -14.50
CA GLY A 111 -16.94 -11.48 -13.78
C GLY A 111 -15.49 -11.09 -13.52
N ARG A 112 -14.51 -11.70 -14.19
CA ARG A 112 -13.08 -11.41 -14.04
C ARG A 112 -12.47 -11.09 -15.40
N CYS A 113 -11.61 -10.08 -15.45
CA CYS A 113 -10.95 -9.60 -16.66
C CYS A 113 -9.57 -9.06 -16.25
N PHE A 114 -8.49 -9.49 -16.90
CA PHE A 114 -7.17 -8.86 -16.71
C PHE A 114 -6.39 -8.69 -18.02
N GLN A 115 -5.60 -7.60 -18.12
CA GLN A 115 -4.65 -7.37 -19.22
C GLN A 115 -3.21 -7.36 -18.72
N ARG A 116 -2.32 -7.66 -19.66
CA ARG A 116 -0.88 -7.62 -19.53
C ARG A 116 -0.35 -6.37 -20.23
N ARG A 117 0.26 -5.42 -19.50
CA ARG A 117 1.18 -4.44 -20.10
C ARG A 117 2.48 -4.35 -19.32
N TYR A 118 3.55 -4.74 -20.00
CA TYR A 118 4.92 -4.42 -19.64
C TYR A 118 5.23 -3.03 -20.21
N SER A 119 5.38 -2.01 -19.35
CA SER A 119 6.51 -1.04 -19.44
C SER A 119 6.43 0.14 -18.48
N ASN A 120 5.30 0.49 -17.86
CA ASN A 120 5.24 1.56 -16.86
C ASN A 120 4.34 1.16 -15.68
N PHE A 121 4.89 1.05 -14.47
CA PHE A 121 4.17 0.66 -13.25
C PHE A 121 3.24 1.76 -12.68
N MET A 122 2.94 2.80 -13.46
CA MET A 122 2.15 3.94 -13.00
C MET A 122 0.65 3.62 -13.09
N THR A 123 -0.07 3.90 -12.01
CA THR A 123 -1.53 3.79 -11.96
C THR A 123 -2.12 5.10 -12.47
N ASP A 124 -2.72 5.10 -13.66
CA ASP A 124 -3.34 6.29 -14.26
C ASP A 124 -4.87 6.21 -14.13
N PHE A 125 -5.45 7.13 -13.34
CA PHE A 125 -6.89 7.24 -13.14
C PHE A 125 -7.67 7.61 -14.40
N ALA A 126 -7.02 8.11 -15.47
CA ALA A 126 -7.69 8.29 -16.77
C ALA A 126 -8.30 6.98 -17.28
N THR A 127 -7.72 5.84 -16.92
CA THR A 127 -8.26 4.52 -17.27
C THR A 127 -9.58 4.17 -16.55
N LEU A 128 -9.96 4.90 -15.50
CA LEU A 128 -11.21 4.69 -14.76
C LEU A 128 -12.43 5.25 -15.48
N GLU A 129 -12.24 6.21 -16.41
CA GLU A 129 -13.31 6.74 -17.25
C GLU A 129 -13.98 5.62 -18.06
N PHE A 130 -13.19 4.64 -18.52
CA PHE A 130 -13.71 3.44 -19.20
C PHE A 130 -14.69 2.64 -18.34
N TRP A 131 -14.55 2.68 -17.01
CA TRP A 131 -15.44 2.01 -16.06
C TRP A 131 -16.59 2.90 -15.58
N LYS A 132 -16.70 4.12 -16.10
CA LYS A 132 -17.67 5.15 -15.66
C LYS A 132 -17.53 5.45 -14.15
N ILE A 133 -16.31 5.35 -13.64
CA ILE A 133 -15.99 5.66 -12.25
C ILE A 133 -15.55 7.12 -12.19
N SER A 134 -16.12 7.87 -11.26
CA SER A 134 -15.76 9.27 -11.04
C SER A 134 -14.39 9.36 -10.37
N THR A 135 -13.45 10.08 -10.98
CA THR A 135 -12.11 10.32 -10.44
C THR A 135 -12.10 11.18 -9.17
N GLN A 136 -13.21 11.84 -8.84
CA GLN A 136 -13.36 12.65 -7.61
C GLN A 136 -13.65 11.81 -6.36
N ASP A 137 -14.13 10.58 -6.52
CA ASP A 137 -14.47 9.67 -5.42
C ASP A 137 -13.66 8.38 -5.48
N VAL A 138 -12.46 8.46 -6.06
CA VAL A 138 -11.50 7.37 -6.09
C VAL A 138 -10.41 7.67 -5.09
N LEU A 139 -10.05 6.68 -4.29
CA LEU A 139 -8.87 6.70 -3.43
C LEU A 139 -8.03 5.47 -3.71
N MET A 140 -6.72 5.67 -3.93
CA MET A 140 -5.76 4.57 -4.04
C MET A 140 -5.00 4.38 -2.73
N ILE A 141 -4.87 3.13 -2.30
CA ILE A 141 -4.02 2.72 -1.18
C ILE A 141 -2.92 1.84 -1.75
N ASP A 142 -1.70 2.35 -1.77
CA ASP A 142 -0.54 1.68 -2.33
C ASP A 142 0.68 2.01 -1.46
N ASP A 143 1.56 1.07 -1.18
CA ASP A 143 2.74 1.32 -0.36
C ASP A 143 3.89 2.02 -1.13
N SER A 144 3.72 2.21 -2.45
CA SER A 144 4.71 2.72 -3.38
C SER A 144 4.30 4.10 -3.93
N PRO A 145 4.84 5.22 -3.40
CA PRO A 145 4.48 6.59 -3.82
C PRO A 145 4.58 6.84 -5.32
N GLU A 146 5.56 6.23 -5.98
CA GLU A 146 5.83 6.39 -7.41
C GLU A 146 4.64 5.96 -8.30
N LYS A 147 3.80 5.02 -7.84
CA LYS A 147 2.67 4.53 -8.63
C LYS A 147 1.52 5.54 -8.69
N GLY A 148 1.45 6.48 -7.74
CA GLY A 148 0.43 7.51 -7.68
C GLY A 148 0.83 8.85 -8.31
N MET A 149 2.06 8.98 -8.82
CA MET A 149 2.60 10.26 -9.29
C MET A 149 1.84 10.87 -10.48
N THR A 150 1.14 10.07 -11.28
CA THR A 150 0.32 10.55 -12.40
C THR A 150 -1.10 10.92 -12.02
N ASN A 151 -1.53 10.61 -10.80
CA ASN A 151 -2.90 10.90 -10.36
C ASN A 151 -3.01 12.32 -9.80
N PHE A 152 -4.24 12.81 -9.66
CA PHE A 152 -4.49 14.08 -8.99
C PHE A 152 -3.87 14.09 -7.58
N PRO A 153 -3.32 15.23 -7.11
CA PRO A 153 -2.88 15.35 -5.72
C PRO A 153 -3.97 14.89 -4.75
N TYR A 154 -3.57 14.31 -3.62
CA TYR A 154 -4.48 13.86 -2.56
C TYR A 154 -5.49 12.78 -3.00
N SER A 155 -5.17 12.00 -4.03
CA SER A 155 -5.99 10.87 -4.50
C SER A 155 -5.45 9.51 -4.11
N ALA A 156 -4.37 9.49 -3.32
CA ALA A 156 -3.74 8.28 -2.82
C ALA A 156 -3.28 8.46 -1.37
N LEU A 157 -3.25 7.35 -0.62
CA LEU A 157 -2.56 7.24 0.67
C LEU A 157 -1.46 6.19 0.55
N TYR A 158 -0.34 6.46 1.23
CA TYR A 158 0.84 5.60 1.22
C TYR A 158 1.10 5.02 2.62
N PRO A 159 0.44 3.90 2.97
CA PRO A 159 0.64 3.24 4.26
C PRO A 159 2.06 2.66 4.38
N PRO A 160 2.53 2.36 5.60
CA PRO A 160 3.76 1.60 5.78
C PRO A 160 3.67 0.23 5.10
N THR A 161 4.72 -0.12 4.34
CA THR A 161 4.87 -1.44 3.71
C THR A 161 4.82 -2.53 4.76
N PHE A 162 3.92 -3.49 4.57
CA PHE A 162 3.82 -4.68 5.40
C PHE A 162 5.05 -5.58 5.25
N THR A 163 5.77 -5.77 6.34
CA THR A 163 7.02 -6.55 6.41
C THR A 163 6.96 -7.59 7.55
N PRO A 164 6.35 -8.77 7.33
CA PRO A 164 6.06 -9.76 8.37
C PRO A 164 7.28 -10.41 9.05
N LEU A 165 8.49 -10.08 8.61
CA LEU A 165 9.75 -10.61 9.18
C LEU A 165 10.39 -9.65 10.20
N VAL A 166 9.86 -8.43 10.35
CA VAL A 166 10.38 -7.40 11.27
C VAL A 166 9.48 -7.25 12.51
N THR A 167 8.19 -7.52 12.36
CA THR A 167 7.19 -7.51 13.44
C THR A 167 6.52 -8.88 13.47
N SER A 168 6.11 -9.38 14.64
CA SER A 168 5.21 -10.54 14.66
C SER A 168 4.02 -10.21 13.75
N PRO A 169 3.56 -11.12 12.88
CA PRO A 169 2.37 -10.86 12.04
C PRO A 169 1.18 -10.36 12.87
N ASP A 170 1.07 -10.81 14.13
CA ASP A 170 0.03 -10.41 15.06
C ASP A 170 0.16 -8.96 15.58
N ASP A 171 1.34 -8.34 15.48
CA ASP A 171 1.59 -6.98 15.95
C ASP A 171 1.17 -5.92 14.92
N ASP A 172 1.10 -6.27 13.63
CA ASP A 172 0.66 -5.34 12.58
C ASP A 172 -0.86 -5.22 12.54
N THR A 173 -1.40 -4.39 13.43
CA THR A 173 -2.83 -4.07 13.47
C THR A 173 -3.25 -2.97 12.49
N TYR A 174 -2.36 -2.48 11.62
CA TYR A 174 -2.55 -1.23 10.86
C TYR A 174 -3.86 -1.19 10.06
N LEU A 175 -4.23 -2.30 9.40
CA LEU A 175 -5.46 -2.39 8.61
C LEU A 175 -6.69 -2.02 9.45
N ASN A 176 -6.82 -2.60 10.64
CA ASN A 176 -8.02 -2.44 11.46
C ASN A 176 -7.92 -1.30 12.48
N SER A 177 -6.73 -0.99 12.98
CA SER A 177 -6.54 0.04 14.01
C SER A 177 -6.33 1.44 13.44
N LYS A 178 -5.84 1.56 12.20
CA LYS A 178 -5.54 2.86 11.56
C LYS A 178 -6.31 3.07 10.27
N LEU A 179 -6.17 2.16 9.31
CA LEU A 179 -6.70 2.37 7.96
C LEU A 179 -8.22 2.28 7.91
N LEU A 180 -8.82 1.22 8.47
CA LEU A 180 -10.27 1.02 8.44
C LEU A 180 -11.07 2.14 9.12
N PRO A 181 -10.72 2.63 10.33
CA PRO A 181 -11.41 3.76 10.94
C PRO A 181 -11.36 5.02 10.07
N TRP A 182 -10.20 5.27 9.44
CA TRP A 182 -10.04 6.40 8.54
C TRP A 182 -10.93 6.26 7.29
N LEU A 183 -10.94 5.06 6.68
CA LEU A 183 -11.79 4.75 5.53
C LEU A 183 -13.27 4.88 5.89
N LYS A 184 -13.71 4.39 7.06
CA LYS A 184 -15.08 4.58 7.55
C LYS A 184 -15.48 6.05 7.64
N GLY A 185 -14.57 6.93 8.06
CA GLY A 185 -14.78 8.37 8.05
C GLY A 185 -14.94 8.92 6.64
N TRP A 186 -14.05 8.53 5.73
CA TRP A 186 -14.10 8.95 4.33
C TRP A 186 -15.36 8.46 3.61
N GLY A 187 -15.74 7.20 3.79
CA GLY A 187 -16.94 6.59 3.19
C GLY A 187 -18.24 7.28 3.61
N LYS A 188 -18.30 7.84 4.82
CA LYS A 188 -19.43 8.63 5.32
C LYS A 188 -19.38 10.11 4.95
N SER A 189 -18.23 10.58 4.46
CA SER A 189 -18.01 11.98 4.14
C SER A 189 -18.67 12.37 2.82
N VAL A 190 -19.31 13.53 2.81
CA VAL A 190 -19.83 14.16 1.58
C VAL A 190 -18.73 14.81 0.74
N LYS A 191 -17.52 14.98 1.29
CA LYS A 191 -16.38 15.57 0.59
C LYS A 191 -15.87 14.63 -0.49
N VAL A 192 -15.42 15.20 -1.60
CA VAL A 192 -14.63 14.47 -2.60
C VAL A 192 -13.31 13.99 -1.98
N THR A 193 -12.67 12.99 -2.58
CA THR A 193 -11.46 12.37 -2.03
C THR A 193 -10.37 13.40 -1.73
N GLN A 194 -10.09 14.29 -2.68
CA GLN A 194 -8.98 15.24 -2.59
C GLN A 194 -9.14 16.17 -1.38
N ASP A 195 -10.32 16.76 -1.20
CA ASP A 195 -10.63 17.64 -0.07
C ASP A 195 -10.50 16.92 1.27
N TYR A 196 -10.96 15.66 1.33
CA TYR A 196 -10.92 14.86 2.55
C TYR A 196 -9.49 14.48 2.95
N VAL A 197 -8.69 14.03 1.98
CA VAL A 197 -7.28 13.65 2.18
C VAL A 197 -6.44 14.88 2.53
N GLN A 198 -6.60 15.99 1.79
CA GLN A 198 -5.88 17.23 2.07
C GLN A 198 -6.15 17.78 3.47
N GLU A 199 -7.42 17.76 3.92
CA GLU A 199 -7.75 18.20 5.27
C GLU A 199 -7.10 17.30 6.33
N TRP A 200 -7.09 15.99 6.10
CA TRP A 200 -6.46 15.04 7.01
C TRP A 200 -4.94 15.24 7.09
N GLU A 201 -4.24 15.40 5.96
CA GLU A 201 -2.80 15.69 5.94
C GLU A 201 -2.49 17.00 6.68
N ARG A 202 -3.30 18.04 6.46
CA ARG A 202 -3.15 19.31 7.18
C ARG A 202 -3.29 19.13 8.71
N LYS A 203 -4.21 18.29 9.16
CA LYS A 203 -4.38 17.98 10.60
C LYS A 203 -3.18 17.22 11.16
N LEU A 204 -2.59 16.29 10.40
CA LEU A 204 -1.37 15.60 10.81
C LEU A 204 -0.22 16.57 11.03
N LEU A 205 0.03 17.46 10.07
CA LEU A 205 1.11 18.46 10.16
C LEU A 205 0.92 19.41 11.36
N LEU A 206 -0.31 19.79 11.68
CA LEU A 206 -0.59 20.63 12.85
C LEU A 206 -0.33 19.88 14.16
N ASN A 207 -0.73 18.61 14.25
CA ASN A 207 -0.52 17.80 15.46
C ASN A 207 0.97 17.51 15.70
N GLU A 208 1.76 17.28 14.66
CA GLU A 208 3.21 17.10 14.79
C GLU A 208 3.92 18.36 15.30
N ASN A 209 3.44 19.54 14.91
CA ASN A 209 4.01 20.80 15.37
C ASN A 209 3.62 21.15 16.82
N CYS A 210 2.44 20.72 17.28
CA CYS A 210 2.04 20.89 18.69
C CYS A 210 2.80 19.98 19.65
N ASN A 211 3.30 18.82 19.19
CA ASN A 211 4.00 17.85 20.04
C ASN A 211 5.53 18.06 20.12
N LYS A 212 6.08 19.02 19.37
CA LYS A 212 7.46 19.45 19.56
C LYS A 212 7.48 20.43 20.73
N GLU A 213 7.75 19.93 21.93
CA GLU A 213 8.08 20.81 23.07
C GLU A 213 9.16 21.80 22.61
N PRO A 214 9.03 23.10 22.92
CA PRO A 214 10.06 24.07 22.61
C PRO A 214 11.36 23.58 23.26
N ALA A 215 12.39 23.40 22.44
CA ALA A 215 13.69 22.95 22.91
C ALA A 215 14.08 23.78 24.15
N SER A 216 14.28 23.11 25.28
CA SER A 216 14.68 23.76 26.52
C SER A 216 15.84 24.71 26.20
N PRO A 217 15.79 25.98 26.63
CA PRO A 217 16.85 26.93 26.36
C PRO A 217 18.18 26.30 26.77
N PRO A 218 19.25 26.45 25.97
CA PRO A 218 20.53 25.83 26.25
C PRO A 218 20.93 26.17 27.67
N THR A 219 20.94 25.18 28.54
CA THR A 219 21.44 25.32 29.91
C THR A 219 22.85 25.86 29.80
N ALA A 220 23.06 27.08 30.31
CA ALA A 220 24.37 27.71 30.31
C ALA A 220 25.36 26.76 31.00
N HIS A 221 26.21 26.11 30.20
CA HIS A 221 27.28 25.30 30.76
C HIS A 221 28.19 26.22 31.57
N PRO A 222 28.48 25.90 32.83
CA PRO A 222 29.50 26.63 33.57
C PRO A 222 30.83 26.52 32.81
N PRO A 223 31.63 27.59 32.76
CA PRO A 223 32.89 27.60 32.04
C PRO A 223 33.80 26.49 32.58
N GLY A 224 34.03 25.47 31.74
CA GLY A 224 34.94 24.37 32.05
C GLY A 224 36.40 24.87 32.11
N PRO A 225 37.24 24.27 32.96
CA PRO A 225 38.65 24.65 33.06
C PRO A 225 39.40 24.33 31.77
N CYS A 226 40.17 25.31 31.29
CA CYS A 226 40.96 25.28 30.07
C CYS A 226 42.08 24.24 30.18
N THR A 227 41.86 23.03 29.66
CA THR A 227 42.91 22.02 29.52
C THR A 227 43.62 22.18 28.18
N LYS A 228 44.89 22.59 28.23
CA LYS A 228 45.81 22.58 27.08
C LYS A 228 46.04 21.13 26.62
N SER A 229 45.36 20.70 25.56
CA SER A 229 45.62 19.42 24.92
C SER A 229 46.82 19.51 23.99
N LYS A 230 47.81 18.64 24.22
CA LYS A 230 48.98 18.42 23.38
C LYS A 230 48.64 17.37 22.31
N ASN A 231 49.22 17.61 21.14
CA ASN A 231 49.46 16.72 19.99
C ASN A 231 48.33 16.57 18.94
N PRO A 232 48.62 16.92 17.67
CA PRO A 232 47.73 16.62 16.55
C PRO A 232 47.81 15.14 16.16
N PRO A 233 46.70 14.55 15.67
CA PRO A 233 46.69 13.19 15.15
C PRO A 233 47.45 13.12 13.81
N LYS A 234 48.28 12.09 13.68
CA LYS A 234 48.98 11.77 12.42
C LYS A 234 47.94 11.36 11.36
N HIS A 235 47.88 12.13 10.27
CA HIS A 235 47.17 11.78 9.05
C HIS A 235 47.68 10.42 8.51
N LYS A 236 46.81 9.41 8.51
CA LYS A 236 46.99 8.23 7.65
C LYS A 236 46.44 8.57 6.26
N GLN A 237 47.29 8.47 5.25
CA GLN A 237 46.89 8.60 3.84
C GLN A 237 45.97 7.42 3.43
N PRO A 238 44.93 7.67 2.62
CA PRO A 238 44.12 6.60 2.04
C PRO A 238 44.90 5.86 0.95
N ARG A 239 44.85 4.52 0.98
CA ARG A 239 45.29 3.67 -0.13
C ARG A 239 44.29 3.81 -1.28
N VAL A 240 44.79 4.21 -2.43
CA VAL A 240 44.09 4.19 -3.72
C VAL A 240 43.85 2.71 -4.09
N ALA A 241 42.58 2.33 -4.25
CA ALA A 241 42.20 1.06 -4.86
C ALA A 241 42.38 1.18 -6.37
N ARG A 242 43.00 0.16 -6.98
CA ARG A 242 43.13 0.02 -8.43
C ARG A 242 41.81 -0.48 -9.00
N ASP A 243 41.34 0.21 -10.04
CA ASP A 243 40.33 -0.28 -10.97
C ASP A 243 40.93 -1.44 -11.77
N ASP A 244 40.28 -2.60 -11.72
CA ASP A 244 40.44 -3.63 -12.75
C ASP A 244 39.07 -3.83 -13.42
N VAL A 245 39.01 -3.30 -14.64
CA VAL A 245 38.05 -3.58 -15.68
C VAL A 245 38.36 -4.95 -16.26
N PHE A 246 37.37 -5.85 -16.31
CA PHE A 246 36.97 -6.66 -17.47
C PHE A 246 35.70 -7.47 -17.13
#